data_AF-A0A2N3ATP1-F1
#
_entry.id   AF-A0A2N3ATP1-F1
#
_cell.length_a   1.000
_cell.length_b   1.000
_cell.length_c   1.000
_cell.angle_alpha   90.00
_cell.angle_beta   90.00
_cell.angle_gamma   90.00
#
_symmetry.space_group_name_H-M   'P 1'
#
loop_
_entity.id
_entity.type
_entity.pdbx_description
1 polymer ?
#
loop_
_entity_poly.entity_id
_entity_poly.type
_entity_poly.pdbx_seq_one_letter_code
_entity_poly.pdbx_strand_id
1 'polypeptide(L)'
;MHAPANPDIHDILHRTFGFPGFRGQQEAVIARVMRGQHSLALMPTGAGKSLCYQVPALARRGTAIVISPLIALMHDQIRSAHAAGIRAASMTSADSDNAATAEAFRAGALDLLYVAPERAATSGFQALLEH
;
A
#
# COMPACT_ATOMS: atom_id res chain seq x y z
N MET A 1 -27.63 -4.78 -5.85
CA MET A 1 -26.75 -5.60 -5.00
C MET A 1 -25.79 -4.66 -4.29
N HIS A 2 -25.91 -4.49 -2.97
CA HIS A 2 -24.95 -3.69 -2.20
C HIS A 2 -23.65 -4.49 -2.12
N ALA A 3 -22.54 -3.93 -2.60
CA ALA A 3 -21.21 -4.46 -2.27
C ALA A 3 -21.08 -4.48 -0.74
N PRO A 4 -20.40 -5.46 -0.13
CA PRO A 4 -20.13 -5.43 1.30
C PRO A 4 -19.47 -4.09 1.64
N ALA A 5 -19.95 -3.43 2.69
CA ALA A 5 -19.34 -2.19 3.14
C ALA A 5 -17.86 -2.46 3.43
N ASN A 6 -16.99 -1.64 2.85
CA ASN A 6 -15.56 -1.69 3.16
C ASN A 6 -15.37 -1.51 4.69
N PRO A 7 -14.35 -2.14 5.29
CA PRO A 7 -14.05 -1.93 6.69
C PRO A 7 -13.83 -0.44 6.98
N ASP A 8 -14.27 -0.02 8.17
CA ASP A 8 -14.13 1.37 8.61
C ASP A 8 -12.65 1.75 8.76
N ILE A 9 -12.28 2.92 8.22
CA ILE A 9 -10.90 3.42 8.22
C ILE A 9 -10.38 3.74 9.63
N HIS A 10 -11.26 4.11 10.56
CA HIS A 10 -10.91 4.35 11.97
C HIS A 10 -10.68 3.04 12.71
N ASP A 11 -11.47 2.01 12.41
CA ASP A 11 -11.26 0.67 12.97
C ASP A 11 -9.93 0.08 12.50
N ILE A 12 -9.59 0.23 11.21
CA ILE A 12 -8.28 -0.17 10.67
C ILE A 12 -7.16 0.59 11.37
N LEU A 13 -7.30 1.91 11.49
CA LEU A 13 -6.30 2.75 12.16
C LEU A 13 -6.02 2.26 13.59
N HIS A 14 -7.07 1.98 14.35
CA HIS A 14 -6.95 1.53 15.72
C HIS A 14 -6.40 0.09 15.81
N ARG A 15 -6.98 -0.87 15.08
CA ARG A 15 -6.65 -2.29 15.22
C ARG A 15 -5.28 -2.65 14.63
N THR A 16 -4.89 -2.03 13.51
CA THR A 16 -3.64 -2.34 12.81
C THR A 16 -2.49 -1.48 13.30
N PHE A 17 -2.73 -0.20 13.58
CA PHE A 17 -1.67 0.76 13.89
C PHE A 17 -1.68 1.25 15.35
N GLY A 18 -2.71 0.93 16.14
CA GLY A 18 -2.81 1.34 17.54
C GLY A 18 -3.03 2.83 17.75
N PHE A 19 -3.36 3.60 16.70
CA PHE A 19 -3.56 5.04 16.82
C PHE A 19 -5.01 5.38 17.17
N PRO A 20 -5.25 6.33 18.09
CA PRO A 20 -6.60 6.68 18.54
C PRO A 20 -7.37 7.55 17.53
N GLY A 21 -6.69 8.09 16.51
CA GLY A 21 -7.29 8.98 15.53
C GLY A 21 -6.27 9.48 14.52
N PHE A 22 -6.78 9.91 13.36
CA PHE A 22 -5.97 10.52 12.31
C PHE A 22 -5.44 11.89 12.75
N ARG A 23 -4.30 12.30 12.19
CA ARG A 23 -3.66 13.59 12.47
C ARG A 23 -3.71 14.50 11.25
N GLY A 24 -4.00 15.78 11.48
CA GLY A 24 -4.04 16.81 10.43
C GLY A 24 -4.92 16.40 9.25
N GLN A 25 -4.35 16.43 8.04
CA GLN A 25 -5.10 16.18 6.81
C GLN A 25 -5.19 14.68 6.41
N GLN A 26 -4.70 13.75 7.23
CA GLN A 26 -4.67 12.31 6.90
C GLN A 26 -6.06 11.77 6.52
N GLU A 27 -7.05 12.02 7.36
CA GLU A 27 -8.42 11.53 7.15
C GLU A 27 -9.03 12.11 5.87
N ALA A 28 -8.81 13.40 5.62
CA ALA A 28 -9.28 14.06 4.40
C ALA A 28 -8.67 13.45 3.12
N VAL A 29 -7.36 13.13 3.15
CA VAL A 29 -6.68 12.44 2.04
C VAL A 29 -7.23 11.03 1.86
N ILE A 30 -7.34 10.26 2.95
CA ILE A 30 -7.85 8.88 2.94
C ILE A 30 -9.28 8.85 2.39
N ALA A 31 -10.15 9.75 2.85
CA ALA A 31 -11.53 9.83 2.40
C ALA A 31 -11.64 10.08 0.88
N ARG A 32 -10.76 10.90 0.30
CA ARG A 32 -10.68 11.09 -1.16
C ARG A 32 -10.28 9.80 -1.88
N VAL A 33 -9.24 9.11 -1.39
CA VAL A 33 -8.77 7.84 -1.95
C VAL A 33 -9.86 6.76 -1.85
N MET A 34 -10.60 6.70 -0.73
CA MET A 34 -11.71 5.77 -0.55
C MET A 34 -12.85 6.02 -1.53
N ARG A 35 -13.07 7.27 -1.96
CA ARG A 35 -14.01 7.63 -3.05
C ARG A 35 -13.45 7.37 -4.45
N GLY A 36 -12.26 6.79 -4.59
CA GLY A 36 -11.62 6.54 -5.88
C GLY A 36 -11.09 7.82 -6.56
N GLN A 37 -10.89 8.91 -5.82
CA GLN A 37 -10.45 10.18 -6.39
C GLN A 37 -8.92 10.25 -6.43
N HIS A 38 -8.37 10.70 -7.56
CA HIS A 38 -6.97 11.09 -7.65
C HIS A 38 -6.66 12.22 -6.66
N SER A 39 -5.51 12.10 -5.98
CA SER A 39 -5.14 12.98 -4.88
C SER A 39 -3.65 13.29 -4.91
N LEU A 40 -3.31 14.55 -4.67
CA LEU A 40 -1.96 15.02 -4.41
C LEU A 40 -1.91 15.48 -2.95
N ALA A 41 -1.11 14.82 -2.13
CA ALA A 41 -0.95 15.15 -0.72
C ALA A 41 0.46 15.70 -0.45
N LEU A 42 0.54 16.96 -0.02
CA LEU A 42 1.79 17.58 0.43
C LEU A 42 1.83 17.49 1.95
N MET A 43 2.75 16.68 2.47
CA MET A 43 2.88 16.41 3.90
C MET A 43 4.35 16.44 4.30
N PRO A 44 4.70 17.05 5.45
CA PRO A 44 6.09 17.03 5.91
C PRO A 44 6.51 15.61 6.28
N THR A 45 7.81 15.35 6.25
CA THR A 45 8.38 14.09 6.75
C THR A 45 7.94 13.86 8.20
N GLY A 46 7.62 12.61 8.55
CA GLY A 46 7.12 12.26 9.89
C GLY A 46 5.62 12.51 10.11
N ALA A 47 4.91 13.19 9.21
CA ALA A 47 3.46 13.42 9.33
C ALA A 47 2.60 12.17 9.05
N GLY A 48 3.19 10.97 8.98
CA GLY A 48 2.47 9.73 8.76
C GLY A 48 1.87 9.58 7.35
N LYS A 49 2.52 10.14 6.31
CA LYS A 49 2.05 10.07 4.92
C LYS A 49 1.78 8.64 4.41
N SER A 50 2.42 7.63 5.01
CA SER A 50 2.20 6.24 4.63
C SER A 50 0.80 5.75 4.99
N LEU A 51 0.23 6.19 6.11
CA LEU A 51 -1.14 5.86 6.50
C LEU A 51 -2.15 6.25 5.42
N CYS A 52 -1.88 7.34 4.68
CA CYS A 52 -2.73 7.83 3.61
C CYS A 52 -2.90 6.84 2.43
N TYR A 53 -2.01 5.86 2.27
CA TYR A 53 -2.18 4.77 1.30
C TYR A 53 -2.32 3.39 1.96
N GLN A 54 -1.74 3.17 3.15
CA GLN A 54 -1.83 1.88 3.84
C GLN A 54 -3.24 1.60 4.37
N VAL A 55 -3.93 2.59 4.94
CA VAL A 55 -5.30 2.41 5.41
C VAL A 55 -6.25 2.11 4.25
N PRO A 56 -6.22 2.86 3.13
CA PRO A 56 -6.99 2.48 1.93
C PRO A 56 -6.64 1.10 1.37
N ALA A 57 -5.38 0.68 1.44
CA ALA A 57 -4.97 -0.65 0.97
C ALA A 57 -5.65 -1.78 1.75
N LEU A 58 -5.85 -1.59 3.05
CA LEU A 58 -6.54 -2.55 3.92
C LEU A 58 -8.07 -2.43 3.84
N ALA A 59 -8.57 -1.24 3.52
CA ALA A 59 -10.01 -0.98 3.41
C ALA A 59 -10.60 -1.40 2.06
N ARG A 60 -9.79 -1.48 1.01
CA ARG A 60 -10.25 -1.81 -0.36
C ARG A 60 -9.82 -3.23 -0.71
N ARG A 61 -10.62 -3.88 -1.57
CA ARG A 61 -10.20 -5.16 -2.18
C ARG A 61 -9.04 -4.92 -3.16
N GLY A 62 -8.10 -5.86 -3.18
CA GLY A 62 -6.93 -5.85 -4.06
C GLY A 62 -5.64 -5.45 -3.32
N THR A 63 -4.59 -5.22 -4.09
CA THR A 63 -3.27 -4.83 -3.57
C THR A 63 -2.98 -3.38 -3.95
N ALA A 64 -2.50 -2.57 -3.01
CA ALA A 64 -2.01 -1.24 -3.35
C ALA A 64 -0.56 -1.31 -3.84
N ILE A 65 -0.32 -0.77 -5.03
CA ILE A 65 1.02 -0.63 -5.61
C ILE A 65 1.65 0.68 -5.11
N VAL A 66 2.82 0.60 -4.49
CA VAL A 66 3.56 1.74 -3.96
C VAL A 66 4.87 1.89 -4.72
N ILE A 67 4.93 2.89 -5.60
CA ILE A 67 6.16 3.20 -6.35
C ILE A 67 7.05 4.12 -5.51
N SER A 68 8.28 3.69 -5.22
CA SER A 68 9.23 4.44 -4.39
C SER A 68 10.66 4.28 -4.91
N PRO A 69 11.46 5.36 -5.00
CA PRO A 69 12.82 5.29 -5.56
C PRO A 69 13.88 4.74 -4.58
N LEU A 70 13.57 4.64 -3.28
CA LEU A 70 14.57 4.31 -2.25
C LEU A 70 14.37 2.89 -1.71
N ILE A 71 15.14 1.92 -2.22
CA ILE A 71 15.07 0.49 -1.84
C ILE A 71 15.24 0.29 -0.32
N ALA A 72 16.22 0.95 0.30
CA ALA A 72 16.43 0.86 1.74
C ALA A 72 15.19 1.30 2.53
N LEU A 73 14.56 2.41 2.13
CA LEU A 73 13.32 2.90 2.75
C LEU A 73 12.15 1.93 2.52
N MET A 74 12.07 1.32 1.33
CA MET A 74 11.04 0.30 1.04
C MET A 74 11.17 -0.89 1.99
N HIS A 75 12.38 -1.40 2.21
CA HIS A 75 12.62 -2.49 3.15
C HIS A 75 12.24 -2.11 4.58
N ASP A 76 12.56 -0.89 5.03
CA ASP A 76 12.16 -0.40 6.35
C ASP A 76 10.64 -0.33 6.49
N GLN A 77 9.95 0.14 5.44
CA GLN A 77 8.49 0.21 5.41
C GLN A 77 7.83 -1.18 5.36
N ILE A 78 8.41 -2.13 4.63
CA ILE A 78 7.94 -3.53 4.59
C ILE A 78 8.09 -4.18 5.97
N ARG A 79 9.24 -4.02 6.63
CA ARG A 79 9.43 -4.55 8.00
C ARG A 79 8.40 -3.96 8.97
N SER A 80 8.15 -2.65 8.89
CA SER A 80 7.11 -2.00 9.70
C SER A 80 5.70 -2.49 9.36
N ALA A 81 5.41 -2.77 8.09
CA ALA A 81 4.12 -3.30 7.63
C ALA A 81 3.89 -4.72 8.15
N HIS A 82 4.90 -5.60 8.04
CA HIS A 82 4.85 -6.96 8.59
C HIS A 82 4.64 -6.96 10.11
N ALA A 83 5.32 -6.06 10.83
CA ALA A 83 5.13 -5.91 12.28
C ALA A 83 3.69 -5.50 12.66
N ALA A 84 2.98 -4.81 11.75
CA ALA A 84 1.57 -4.46 11.90
C ALA A 84 0.61 -5.53 11.34
N GLY A 85 1.13 -6.69 10.89
CA GLY A 85 0.33 -7.77 10.31
C GLY A 85 -0.12 -7.53 8.86
N ILE A 86 0.44 -6.53 8.17
CA ILE A 86 0.12 -6.20 6.78
C ILE A 86 0.95 -7.07 5.85
N ARG A 87 0.33 -7.70 4.85
CA ARG A 87 1.00 -8.56 3.87
C ARG A 87 1.65 -7.69 2.80
N ALA A 88 2.94 -7.42 2.98
CA ALA A 88 3.71 -6.55 2.09
C ALA A 88 4.86 -7.30 1.40
N ALA A 89 5.17 -6.94 0.16
CA ALA A 89 6.34 -7.43 -0.56
C ALA A 89 6.98 -6.33 -1.42
N SER A 90 8.16 -6.59 -1.97
CA SER A 90 8.84 -5.72 -2.92
C SER A 90 9.13 -6.40 -4.27
N MET A 91 9.18 -5.59 -5.32
CA MET A 91 9.80 -5.92 -6.60
C MET A 91 10.81 -4.83 -6.98
N THR A 92 12.08 -5.12 -6.78
CA THR A 92 13.22 -4.24 -7.03
C THR A 92 14.31 -4.97 -7.81
N SER A 93 15.31 -4.21 -8.26
CA SER A 93 16.54 -4.77 -8.85
C SER A 93 17.41 -5.54 -7.85
N ALA A 94 17.20 -5.35 -6.54
CA ALA A 94 17.93 -6.03 -5.48
C ALA A 94 17.29 -7.38 -5.06
N ASP A 95 16.06 -7.65 -5.51
CA ASP A 95 15.33 -8.86 -5.12
C ASP A 95 15.77 -10.06 -5.95
N SER A 96 16.17 -11.15 -5.28
CA SER A 96 16.65 -12.38 -5.91
C SER A 96 15.53 -13.26 -6.49
N ASP A 97 14.30 -13.16 -5.96
CA ASP A 97 13.14 -13.94 -6.40
C ASP A 97 11.90 -13.06 -6.61
N ASN A 98 11.71 -12.63 -7.87
CA ASN A 98 10.50 -11.92 -8.27
C ASN A 98 9.34 -12.86 -8.65
N ALA A 99 9.59 -14.17 -8.81
CA ALA A 99 8.57 -15.12 -9.25
C ALA A 99 7.60 -15.43 -8.11
N ALA A 100 8.11 -15.66 -6.89
CA ALA A 100 7.28 -15.87 -5.71
C ALA A 100 6.40 -14.64 -5.40
N THR A 101 6.97 -13.44 -5.48
CA THR A 101 6.21 -12.19 -5.28
C THR A 101 5.14 -11.99 -6.35
N ALA A 102 5.45 -12.30 -7.62
CA ALA A 102 4.46 -12.22 -8.69
C ALA A 102 3.31 -13.20 -8.49
N GLU A 103 3.61 -14.41 -8.01
CA GLU A 103 2.59 -15.42 -7.71
C GLU A 103 1.72 -15.00 -6.52
N ALA A 104 2.32 -14.51 -5.44
CA ALA A 104 1.58 -13.95 -4.31
C ALA A 104 0.68 -12.78 -4.71
N PHE A 105 1.15 -11.91 -5.61
CA PHE A 105 0.36 -10.82 -6.17
C PHE A 105 -0.86 -11.35 -6.94
N ARG A 106 -0.67 -12.28 -7.89
CA ARG A 106 -1.77 -12.88 -8.67
C ARG A 106 -2.78 -13.62 -7.79
N ALA A 107 -2.32 -14.25 -6.72
CA ALA A 107 -3.19 -14.95 -5.77
C ALA A 107 -3.98 -14.01 -4.85
N GLY A 108 -3.81 -12.69 -4.95
CA GLY A 108 -4.43 -11.73 -4.01
C GLY A 108 -3.90 -11.83 -2.58
N ALA A 109 -2.68 -12.36 -2.43
CA ALA A 109 -2.05 -12.63 -1.14
C ALA A 109 -1.38 -11.40 -0.52
N LEU A 110 -1.37 -10.25 -1.21
CA LEU A 110 -0.69 -9.03 -0.79
C LEU A 110 -1.68 -7.88 -0.55
N ASP A 111 -1.45 -7.11 0.50
CA ASP A 111 -2.11 -5.82 0.75
C ASP A 111 -1.30 -4.68 0.11
N LEU A 112 0.04 -4.77 0.18
CA LEU A 112 0.98 -3.78 -0.34
C LEU A 112 2.04 -4.44 -1.23
N LEU A 113 2.30 -3.84 -2.39
CA LEU A 113 3.44 -4.20 -3.24
C LEU A 113 4.27 -2.95 -3.52
N TYR A 114 5.47 -2.91 -2.94
CA TYR A 114 6.45 -1.86 -3.18
C TYR A 114 7.23 -2.14 -4.46
N VAL A 115 7.32 -1.17 -5.37
CA VAL A 115 7.94 -1.37 -6.69
C VAL A 115 8.92 -0.23 -6.97
N ALA A 116 10.13 -0.58 -7.39
CA ALA A 116 11.10 0.42 -7.83
C ALA A 116 10.67 1.04 -9.18
N PRO A 117 10.90 2.34 -9.45
CA PRO A 117 10.43 2.98 -10.67
C PRO A 117 10.89 2.29 -11.96
N GLU A 118 12.14 1.83 -12.00
CA GLU A 118 12.71 1.12 -13.14
C GLU A 118 12.00 -0.21 -13.40
N ARG A 119 11.51 -0.88 -12.34
CA ARG A 119 10.75 -2.12 -12.44
C ARG A 119 9.33 -1.86 -12.92
N ALA A 120 8.68 -0.82 -12.41
CA ALA A 120 7.33 -0.44 -12.80
C ALA A 120 7.21 -0.09 -14.29
N ALA A 121 8.30 0.38 -14.91
CA ALA A 121 8.37 0.70 -16.33
C ALA A 121 8.54 -0.52 -17.25
N THR A 122 8.79 -1.72 -16.72
CA THR A 122 9.01 -2.92 -17.53
C THR A 122 7.70 -3.47 -18.11
N SER A 123 7.76 -4.00 -19.33
CA SER A 123 6.63 -4.69 -19.96
C SER A 123 6.14 -5.89 -19.14
N GLY A 124 7.06 -6.62 -18.50
CA GLY A 124 6.73 -7.74 -17.63
C GLY A 124 5.90 -7.33 -16.41
N PHE A 125 6.17 -6.17 -15.81
CA PHE A 125 5.36 -5.66 -14.70
C PHE A 125 4.00 -5.14 -15.20
N GLN A 126 3.95 -4.47 -16.35
CA GLN A 126 2.68 -4.02 -16.94
C GLN A 126 1.75 -5.19 -17.24
N ALA A 127 2.27 -6.26 -17.85
CA ALA A 127 1.51 -7.49 -18.11
C ALA A 127 1.02 -8.16 -16.82
N LEU A 128 1.75 -8.03 -15.70
CA LEU A 128 1.33 -8.54 -14.40
C LEU A 128 0.09 -7.80 -13.86
N LEU A 129 -0.08 -6.52 -14.18
CA LEU A 129 -1.22 -5.70 -13.72
C LEU A 129 -2.51 -5.93 -14.54
N GLU A 130 -2.40 -6.55 -15.71
CA GLU A 130 -3.53 -6.81 -16.63
C GLU A 130 -4.30 -8.10 -16.29
N HIS A 131 -3.93 -8.80 -15.22
CA HIS A 131 -4.62 -9.98 -14.69
C HIS A 131 -5.56 -9.62 -13.53
#